data_AF-A0A7K0XNE3-F1
#
_entry.id   AF-A0A7K0XNE3-F1
#
_cell.length_a   1.000
_cell.length_b   1.000
_cell.length_c   1.000
_cell.angle_alpha   90.00
_cell.angle_beta   90.00
_cell.angle_gamma   90.00
#
_symmetry.space_group_name_H-M   'P 1'
#
loop_
_entity.id
_entity.type
_entity.pdbx_description
1 polymer ?
#
loop_
_entity_poly.entity_id
_entity_poly.type
_entity_poly.pdbx_seq_one_letter_code
_entity_poly.pdbx_strand_id
1 'polypeptide(L)'
;MARKRITIEEEDATSQAGWLFADSFLALMVIFLATISFVPVIGGGGVLGSGKVGKIAGSNYVDGLVLAYEEVDKVRIANDIATYITSKKLSPTTAVLYAKVIGGFTTQEGETSGSLQAMKFAVELQKAQIPYFATTKIDLGSSNLIPTKTVVLRLTLSPNGK
;
A
#
# COMPACT_ATOMS: atom_id res chain seq x y z
N MET A 1 -32.36 -82.38 4.22
CA MET A 1 -31.34 -81.32 4.04
C MET A 1 -32.05 -79.96 4.08
N ALA A 2 -31.81 -79.15 5.11
CA ALA A 2 -32.44 -77.83 5.25
C ALA A 2 -31.54 -76.75 4.63
N ARG A 3 -32.09 -75.95 3.71
CA ARG A 3 -31.37 -74.88 3.00
C ARG A 3 -31.33 -73.64 3.90
N LYS A 4 -30.15 -73.28 4.41
CA LYS A 4 -29.92 -72.06 5.19
C LYS A 4 -30.14 -70.85 4.26
N ARG A 5 -31.18 -70.04 4.52
CA ARG A 5 -31.32 -68.73 3.86
C ARG A 5 -30.28 -67.78 4.45
N ILE A 6 -29.47 -67.17 3.59
CA ILE A 6 -28.59 -66.08 3.95
C ILE A 6 -29.41 -64.81 3.74
N THR A 7 -29.73 -64.12 4.84
CA THR A 7 -30.33 -62.78 4.80
C THR A 7 -29.19 -61.80 4.65
N ILE A 8 -29.15 -61.05 3.55
CA ILE A 8 -28.24 -59.92 3.39
C ILE A 8 -28.99 -58.71 3.93
N GLU A 9 -28.60 -58.22 5.10
CA GLU A 9 -29.08 -56.93 5.60
C GLU A 9 -28.40 -55.85 4.76
N GLU A 10 -29.18 -55.09 3.99
CA GLU A 10 -28.68 -53.86 3.37
C GLU A 10 -28.34 -52.89 4.51
N GLU A 11 -27.05 -52.66 4.75
CA GLU A 11 -26.61 -51.65 5.72
C GLU A 11 -27.08 -50.28 5.25
N ASP A 12 -28.07 -49.70 5.93
CA ASP A 12 -28.56 -48.34 5.67
C ASP A 12 -27.45 -47.32 6.02
N ALA A 13 -26.60 -47.02 5.04
CA ALA A 13 -25.50 -46.08 5.14
C ALA A 13 -25.95 -44.61 5.22
N THR A 14 -27.26 -44.34 5.18
CA THR A 14 -27.82 -42.97 5.20
C THR A 14 -27.43 -42.23 6.48
N SER A 15 -27.33 -42.93 7.61
CA SER A 15 -26.92 -42.35 8.90
C SER A 15 -25.44 -41.96 8.92
N GLN A 16 -24.56 -42.73 8.28
CA GLN A 16 -23.13 -42.41 8.17
C GLN A 16 -22.86 -41.24 7.22
N ALA A 17 -23.67 -41.09 6.16
CA ALA A 17 -23.56 -39.98 5.22
C ALA A 17 -23.79 -38.60 5.89
N GLY A 18 -24.67 -38.54 6.89
CA GLY A 18 -24.95 -37.30 7.65
C GLY A 18 -23.76 -36.81 8.47
N TRP A 19 -23.01 -37.72 9.10
CA TRP A 19 -21.80 -37.39 9.88
C TRP A 19 -20.67 -36.87 9.00
N LEU A 20 -20.46 -37.48 7.83
CA LEU A 20 -19.47 -37.03 6.85
C LEU A 20 -19.81 -35.63 6.30
N PHE A 21 -21.10 -35.38 6.05
CA PHE A 21 -21.55 -34.07 5.57
C PHE A 21 -21.38 -32.97 6.64
N ALA A 22 -21.67 -33.29 7.91
CA ALA A 22 -21.47 -32.35 9.02
C ALA A 22 -19.98 -31.98 9.21
N ASP A 23 -19.07 -32.97 9.14
CA ASP A 23 -17.64 -32.74 9.31
C ASP A 23 -17.04 -31.93 8.14
N SER A 24 -17.45 -32.24 6.90
CA SER A 24 -17.04 -31.47 5.72
C SER A 24 -17.56 -30.02 5.74
N PHE A 25 -18.77 -29.77 6.24
CA PHE A 25 -19.31 -28.42 6.39
C PHE A 25 -18.58 -27.62 7.47
N LEU A 26 -18.24 -28.25 8.60
CA LEU A 26 -17.42 -27.65 9.66
C LEU A 26 -16.04 -27.29 9.12
N ALA A 27 -15.37 -28.22 8.41
CA ALA A 27 -14.07 -27.97 7.80
C ALA A 27 -14.11 -26.79 6.82
N LEU A 28 -15.14 -26.69 5.97
CA LEU A 28 -15.32 -25.55 5.07
C LEU A 28 -15.54 -24.23 5.81
N MET A 29 -16.33 -24.21 6.88
CA MET A 29 -16.54 -23.02 7.70
C MET A 29 -15.23 -22.53 8.33
N VAL A 30 -14.41 -23.44 8.84
CA VAL A 30 -13.10 -23.11 9.43
C VAL A 30 -12.14 -22.56 8.38
N ILE A 31 -12.14 -23.10 7.16
CA ILE A 31 -11.35 -22.56 6.03
C ILE A 31 -11.82 -21.15 5.68
N PHE A 32 -13.13 -20.89 5.63
CA PHE A 32 -13.64 -19.53 5.37
C PHE A 32 -13.32 -18.56 6.51
N LEU A 33 -13.42 -18.98 7.78
CA LEU A 33 -13.06 -18.16 8.95
C LEU A 33 -11.56 -17.82 8.95
N ALA A 34 -10.70 -18.79 8.67
CA ALA A 34 -9.26 -18.59 8.56
C ALA A 34 -8.92 -17.62 7.42
N THR A 35 -9.55 -17.77 6.25
CA THR A 35 -9.28 -16.93 5.07
C THR A 35 -9.78 -15.49 5.20
N ILE A 36 -10.88 -15.23 5.92
CA ILE A 36 -11.28 -13.84 6.24
C ILE A 36 -10.42 -13.20 7.33
N SER A 37 -9.77 -13.98 8.20
CA SER A 37 -8.90 -13.43 9.27
C SER A 37 -7.55 -12.91 8.75
N PHE A 38 -7.14 -13.32 7.55
CA PHE A 38 -5.90 -12.87 6.90
C PHE A 38 -6.13 -11.72 5.91
N VAL A 39 -7.16 -10.90 6.07
CA VAL A 39 -7.26 -9.65 5.32
C VAL A 39 -6.31 -8.64 5.99
N PRO A 40 -5.14 -8.31 5.39
CA PRO A 40 -4.29 -7.28 5.95
C PRO A 40 -5.06 -5.96 5.93
N VAL A 41 -5.19 -5.32 7.11
CA VAL A 41 -5.65 -3.93 7.20
C VAL A 41 -4.54 -3.06 6.60
N ILE A 42 -4.65 -2.77 5.29
CA ILE A 42 -3.76 -1.84 4.60
C ILE A 42 -4.43 -0.47 4.65
N GLY A 43 -4.13 0.33 5.68
CA GLY A 43 -4.71 1.66 5.80
C GLY A 43 -4.15 2.47 6.95
N GLY A 44 -2.98 3.07 6.76
CA GLY A 44 -2.34 3.90 7.79
C GLY A 44 -1.26 4.88 7.31
N GLY A 45 -1.25 5.26 6.03
CA GLY A 45 -0.32 6.25 5.49
C GLY A 45 -0.70 7.65 5.98
N GLY A 46 0.11 8.22 6.87
CA GLY A 46 -0.05 9.60 7.32
C GLY A 46 0.37 10.57 6.22
N VAL A 47 -0.50 11.51 5.86
CA VAL A 47 -0.15 12.65 5.01
C VAL A 47 0.45 13.72 5.93
N LEU A 48 1.70 14.10 5.67
CA LEU A 48 2.35 15.23 6.34
C LEU A 48 2.58 16.33 5.31
N GLY A 49 2.21 17.57 5.60
CA GLY A 49 2.37 18.71 4.69
C GLY A 49 1.16 19.63 4.62
N SER A 50 1.34 20.81 4.01
CA SER A 50 0.31 21.88 3.97
C SER A 50 -0.76 21.69 2.89
N GLY A 51 -0.67 20.64 2.07
CA GLY A 51 -1.55 20.43 0.92
C GLY A 51 -2.73 19.49 1.21
N LYS A 52 -3.93 19.87 0.75
CA LYS A 52 -5.07 18.94 0.66
C LYS A 52 -4.83 17.97 -0.48
N VAL A 53 -4.22 16.82 -0.19
CA VAL A 53 -4.05 15.75 -1.18
C VAL A 53 -5.41 15.09 -1.36
N GLY A 54 -6.06 15.27 -2.51
CA GLY A 54 -7.30 14.56 -2.85
C GLY A 54 -7.09 13.04 -2.74
N LYS A 55 -8.18 12.26 -2.67
CA LYS A 55 -8.13 10.79 -2.60
C LYS A 55 -7.47 10.27 -3.89
N ILE A 56 -6.14 10.17 -3.93
CA ILE A 56 -5.40 9.71 -5.10
C ILE A 56 -5.74 8.23 -5.29
N ALA A 57 -6.54 7.93 -6.31
CA ALA A 57 -6.89 6.56 -6.70
C ALA A 57 -5.61 5.76 -6.98
N GLY A 58 -5.48 4.60 -6.33
CA GLY A 58 -4.24 3.80 -6.29
C GLY A 58 -3.83 3.37 -4.89
N SER A 59 -4.80 3.16 -4.00
CA SER A 59 -4.60 2.54 -2.68
C SER A 59 -4.17 1.10 -2.88
N ASN A 60 -2.87 0.85 -2.77
CA ASN A 60 -2.24 -0.38 -2.27
C ASN A 60 -0.71 -0.18 -2.32
N TYR A 61 -0.17 0.62 -1.39
CA TYR A 61 1.22 0.46 -0.99
C TYR A 61 1.33 0.82 0.49
N VAL A 62 1.83 -0.15 1.26
CA VAL A 62 1.93 -0.16 2.72
C VAL A 62 2.73 1.06 3.19
N ASP A 63 2.10 1.97 3.94
CA ASP A 63 2.70 3.07 4.72
C ASP A 63 3.78 3.94 4.05
N GLY A 64 3.54 4.34 2.78
CA GLY A 64 4.35 5.38 2.14
C GLY A 64 4.09 6.78 2.73
N LEU A 65 5.15 7.56 2.93
CA LEU A 65 5.05 8.96 3.34
C LEU A 65 4.64 9.81 2.13
N VAL A 66 3.54 10.55 2.26
CA VAL A 66 3.07 11.48 1.22
C VAL A 66 3.26 12.91 1.71
N LEU A 67 4.04 13.68 0.95
CA LEU A 67 4.35 15.09 1.21
C LEU A 67 3.88 15.93 0.03
N ALA A 68 3.46 17.17 0.28
CA ALA A 68 3.04 18.10 -0.76
C ALA A 68 3.77 19.44 -0.61
N TYR A 69 4.36 19.91 -1.70
CA TYR A 69 5.16 21.13 -1.74
C TYR A 69 4.89 21.91 -3.02
N GLU A 70 5.09 23.22 -2.99
CA GLU A 70 5.10 24.05 -4.20
C GLU A 70 6.53 24.16 -4.77
N GLU A 71 7.54 24.14 -3.89
CA GLU A 71 8.95 24.31 -4.21
C GLU A 71 9.84 23.36 -3.38
N VAL A 72 11.08 23.15 -3.83
CA VAL A 72 12.05 22.31 -3.11
C VAL A 72 12.68 23.11 -1.97
N ASP A 73 12.22 22.86 -0.74
CA ASP A 73 12.87 23.31 0.49
C ASP A 73 13.63 22.15 1.14
N LYS A 74 14.96 22.18 1.04
CA LYS A 74 15.86 21.16 1.57
C LYS A 74 15.63 20.89 3.07
N VAL A 75 15.47 21.95 3.86
CA VAL A 75 15.39 21.87 5.33
C VAL A 75 14.04 21.31 5.73
N ARG A 76 12.98 21.83 5.12
CA ARG A 76 11.61 21.38 5.37
C ARG A 76 11.42 19.91 5.00
N ILE A 77 11.84 19.51 3.79
CA ILE A 77 11.72 18.12 3.33
C ILE A 77 12.47 17.17 4.26
N ALA A 78 13.69 17.52 4.69
CA ALA A 78 14.47 16.69 5.60
C ALA A 78 13.79 16.56 6.98
N ASN A 79 13.24 17.66 7.50
CA ASN A 79 12.54 17.67 8.79
C ASN A 79 11.22 16.87 8.75
N ASP A 80 10.45 16.99 7.67
CA ASP A 80 9.19 16.26 7.50
C ASP A 80 9.45 14.73 7.43
N ILE A 81 10.51 14.31 6.73
CA ILE A 81 10.95 12.90 6.70
C ILE A 81 11.41 12.44 8.09
N ALA A 82 12.23 13.22 8.78
CA ALA A 82 12.72 12.88 10.12
C ALA A 82 11.58 12.77 11.15
N THR A 83 10.60 13.68 11.06
CA THR A 83 9.39 13.67 11.89
C THR A 83 8.54 12.43 11.62
N TYR A 84 8.41 12.02 10.35
CA TYR A 84 7.73 10.77 10.01
C TYR A 84 8.44 9.54 10.58
N ILE A 85 9.76 9.44 10.41
CA ILE A 85 10.58 8.34 10.96
C ILE A 85 10.40 8.24 12.48
N THR A 86 10.45 9.38 13.18
CA THR A 86 10.32 9.45 14.64
C THR A 86 8.91 9.09 15.10
N SER A 87 7.87 9.66 14.48
CA SER A 87 6.47 9.42 14.84
C SER A 87 6.04 7.97 14.60
N LYS A 88 6.56 7.33 13.55
CA LYS A 88 6.32 5.92 13.23
C LYS A 88 7.28 4.96 13.95
N LYS A 89 8.16 5.49 14.82
CA LYS A 89 9.18 4.70 15.57
C LYS A 89 10.03 3.83 14.65
N LEU A 90 10.32 4.31 13.44
CA LEU A 90 11.18 3.63 12.48
C LEU A 90 12.65 3.82 12.88
N SER A 91 13.52 2.92 12.42
CA SER A 91 14.96 3.03 12.69
C SER A 91 15.50 4.38 12.20
N PRO A 92 16.42 5.05 12.93
CA PRO A 92 17.12 6.24 12.43
C PRO A 92 17.91 6.00 11.13
N THR A 93 18.22 4.74 10.82
CA THR A 93 18.90 4.32 9.58
C THR A 93 17.94 4.12 8.39
N THR A 94 16.67 4.48 8.54
CA THR A 94 15.66 4.36 7.49
C THR A 94 16.06 5.20 6.28
N ALA A 95 16.12 4.57 5.11
CA ALA A 95 16.44 5.21 3.84
C ALA A 95 15.19 5.31 2.96
N VAL A 96 15.16 6.29 2.06
CA VAL A 96 14.13 6.38 1.02
C VAL A 96 14.58 5.52 -0.16
N LEU A 97 13.85 4.44 -0.44
CA LEU A 97 14.18 3.54 -1.55
C LEU A 97 13.62 4.05 -2.87
N TYR A 98 12.40 4.57 -2.83
CA TYR A 98 11.67 5.00 -4.01
C TYR A 98 10.91 6.29 -3.71
N ALA A 99 10.96 7.23 -4.65
CA ALA A 99 10.25 8.48 -4.60
C ALA A 99 9.46 8.67 -5.90
N LYS A 100 8.15 8.81 -5.80
CA LYS A 100 7.31 9.22 -6.92
C LYS A 100 7.01 10.71 -6.80
N VAL A 101 7.42 11.48 -7.79
CA VAL A 101 7.21 12.93 -7.90
C VAL A 101 6.03 13.15 -8.84
N ILE A 102 4.93 13.68 -8.33
CA ILE A 102 3.68 13.87 -9.08
C ILE A 102 3.36 15.35 -9.16
N GLY A 103 3.40 15.93 -10.36
CA GLY A 103 3.06 17.32 -10.59
C GLY A 103 1.55 17.51 -10.81
N GLY A 104 0.98 18.52 -10.17
CA GLY A 104 -0.41 18.89 -10.35
C GLY A 104 -0.66 19.67 -11.62
N PHE A 105 -1.84 19.48 -12.21
CA PHE A 105 -2.27 20.24 -13.38
C PHE A 105 -3.79 20.43 -13.37
N THR A 106 -4.28 21.40 -14.13
CA THR A 106 -5.72 21.54 -14.41
C THR A 106 -6.06 21.06 -15.82
N THR A 107 -7.33 20.83 -16.10
CA THR A 107 -7.80 20.46 -17.44
C THR A 107 -7.47 21.51 -18.50
N GLN A 108 -7.25 22.78 -18.12
CA GLN A 108 -6.83 23.86 -19.01
C GLN A 108 -5.34 23.81 -19.36
N GLU A 109 -4.47 23.52 -18.39
CA GLU A 109 -3.02 23.43 -18.61
C GLU A 109 -2.59 22.10 -19.27
N GLY A 110 -3.37 21.04 -19.02
CA GLY A 110 -3.11 19.71 -19.55
C GLY A 110 -2.01 18.94 -18.80
N GLU A 111 -1.95 17.64 -19.07
CA GLU A 111 -1.08 16.69 -18.36
C GLU A 111 0.42 17.04 -18.49
N THR A 112 0.82 17.55 -19.66
CA THR A 112 2.20 17.97 -19.95
C THR A 112 2.72 19.01 -18.96
N SER A 113 1.87 19.95 -18.51
CA SER A 113 2.22 20.96 -17.50
C SER A 113 2.64 20.29 -16.19
N GLY A 114 1.84 19.34 -15.71
CA GLY A 114 2.13 18.57 -14.49
C GLY A 114 3.42 17.74 -14.63
N SER A 115 3.63 17.08 -15.77
CA SER A 115 4.85 16.30 -16.02
C SER A 115 6.11 17.16 -16.04
N LEU A 116 6.06 18.35 -16.65
CA LEU A 116 7.17 19.32 -16.62
C LEU A 116 7.46 19.81 -15.21
N GLN A 117 6.42 20.08 -14.43
CA GLN A 117 6.58 20.50 -13.04
C GLN A 117 7.22 19.39 -12.20
N ALA A 118 6.76 18.14 -12.34
CA ALA A 118 7.35 16.99 -11.66
C ALA A 118 8.82 16.81 -12.01
N MET A 119 9.17 16.94 -13.29
CA MET A 119 10.55 16.86 -13.76
C MET A 119 11.43 17.97 -13.19
N LYS A 120 10.95 19.23 -13.21
CA LYS A 120 11.68 20.36 -12.61
C LYS A 120 11.95 20.12 -11.13
N PHE A 121 10.93 19.72 -10.38
CA PHE A 121 11.05 19.42 -8.96
C PHE A 121 12.02 18.26 -8.70
N ALA A 122 11.98 17.19 -9.49
CA ALA A 122 12.90 16.07 -9.36
C ALA A 122 14.37 16.48 -9.58
N VAL A 123 14.63 17.35 -10.57
CA VAL A 123 15.98 17.88 -10.81
C VAL A 123 16.45 18.75 -9.64
N GLU A 124 15.60 19.63 -9.13
CA GLU A 124 15.91 20.46 -7.96
C GLU A 124 16.13 19.63 -6.70
N LEU A 125 15.34 18.56 -6.51
CA LEU A 125 15.47 17.62 -5.40
C LEU A 125 16.83 16.90 -5.43
N GLN A 126 17.28 16.45 -6.60
CA GLN A 126 18.60 15.85 -6.74
C GLN A 126 19.73 16.87 -6.49
N LYS A 127 19.58 18.10 -7.00
CA LYS A 127 20.55 19.19 -6.76
C LYS A 127 20.63 19.59 -5.29
N ALA A 128 19.54 19.49 -4.53
CA ALA A 128 19.51 19.82 -3.11
C ALA A 128 20.38 18.88 -2.26
N GLN A 129 20.77 17.71 -2.78
CA GLN A 129 21.61 16.72 -2.09
C GLN A 129 21.12 16.46 -0.67
N ILE A 130 19.82 16.16 -0.53
CA ILE A 130 19.23 15.75 0.74
C ILE A 130 19.71 14.32 1.01
N PRO A 131 20.33 14.03 2.19
CA PRO A 131 20.93 12.71 2.46
C PRO A 131 19.99 11.53 2.26
N TYR A 132 18.70 11.69 2.58
CA TYR A 132 17.68 10.66 2.42
C TYR A 132 17.50 10.18 0.96
N PHE A 133 17.87 11.00 -0.03
CA PHE A 133 17.62 10.75 -1.45
C PHE A 133 18.83 10.19 -2.22
N ALA A 134 19.96 9.95 -1.57
CA ALA A 134 21.23 9.61 -2.22
C ALA A 134 21.15 8.33 -3.08
N THR A 135 20.35 7.35 -2.66
CA THR A 135 20.18 6.06 -3.36
C THR A 135 18.74 5.83 -3.83
N THR A 136 17.94 6.91 -3.88
CA THR A 136 16.52 6.81 -4.17
C THR A 136 16.27 6.71 -5.66
N LYS A 137 15.44 5.75 -6.07
CA LYS A 137 14.88 5.71 -7.42
C LYS A 137 13.76 6.74 -7.52
N ILE A 138 13.88 7.67 -8.47
CA ILE A 138 12.85 8.68 -8.72
C ILE A 138 12.02 8.27 -9.93
N ASP A 139 10.70 8.28 -9.74
CA ASP A 139 9.72 8.12 -10.82
C ASP A 139 8.87 9.39 -10.94
N LEU A 140 8.43 9.68 -12.15
CA LEU A 140 7.69 10.90 -12.46
C LEU A 140 6.22 10.56 -12.77
N GLY A 141 5.35 11.50 -12.44
CA GLY A 141 3.95 11.42 -12.84
C GLY A 141 3.29 12.78 -12.80
N SER A 142 2.03 12.80 -13.18
CA SER A 142 1.19 13.98 -13.21
C SER A 142 -0.21 13.60 -12.73
N SER A 143 -0.95 14.55 -12.17
CA SER A 143 -2.35 14.32 -11.79
C SER A 143 -3.18 15.59 -11.83
N ASN A 144 -4.40 15.48 -12.35
CA ASN A 144 -5.41 16.53 -12.29
C ASN A 144 -6.12 16.63 -10.92
N LEU A 145 -5.81 15.72 -9.99
CA LEU A 145 -6.32 15.72 -8.61
C LEU A 145 -5.46 16.58 -7.67
N ILE A 146 -4.31 17.05 -8.15
CA ILE A 146 -3.38 17.89 -7.43
C ILE A 146 -3.48 19.31 -8.03
N PRO A 147 -3.62 20.36 -7.19
CA PRO A 147 -3.67 21.73 -7.68
C PRO A 147 -2.44 22.09 -8.52
N THR A 148 -2.61 23.05 -9.43
CA THR A 148 -1.48 23.58 -10.20
C THR A 148 -0.42 24.17 -9.27
N LYS A 149 0.83 24.16 -9.73
CA LYS A 149 1.99 24.60 -8.95
C LYS A 149 2.26 23.77 -7.69
N THR A 150 1.54 22.69 -7.45
CA THR A 150 1.82 21.76 -6.35
C THR A 150 2.45 20.48 -6.89
N VAL A 151 3.46 19.98 -6.18
CA VAL A 151 4.08 18.68 -6.40
C VAL A 151 3.85 17.81 -5.17
N VAL A 152 3.34 16.60 -5.41
CA VAL A 152 3.21 15.58 -4.38
C VAL A 152 4.38 14.61 -4.50
N LEU A 153 5.08 14.43 -3.39
CA LEU A 153 6.16 13.48 -3.24
C LEU A 153 5.63 12.29 -2.44
N ARG A 154 5.58 11.12 -3.08
CA ARG A 154 5.24 9.86 -2.42
C ARG A 154 6.52 9.05 -2.21
N LEU A 155 6.86 8.80 -0.97
CA LEU A 155 8.09 8.14 -0.56
C LEU A 155 7.79 6.74 -0.01
N THR A 156 8.53 5.76 -0.52
CA THR A 156 8.61 4.43 0.06
C THR A 156 9.88 4.35 0.87
N LEU A 157 9.71 4.22 2.19
CA LEU A 157 10.82 4.11 3.13
C LEU A 157 11.06 2.63 3.46
N SER A 158 12.33 2.26 3.59
CA SER A 158 12.71 0.96 4.13
C SER A 158 13.52 1.18 5.40
N PRO A 159 13.05 0.66 6.55
CA PRO A 159 13.89 0.54 7.72
C PRO A 159 15.06 -0.38 7.35
N ASN A 160 16.28 0.16 7.31
CA ASN A 160 17.46 -0.69 7.19
C ASN A 160 17.65 -1.38 8.55
N GLY A 161 17.09 -2.59 8.67
CA GLY A 161 17.29 -3.44 9.83
C GLY A 161 18.76 -3.80 9.98
N LYS A 162 19.29 -3.56 11.16
CA LYS A 162 20.14 -4.57 11.80
C LYS A 162 19.25 -5.36 12.74
#